data_AF-A0A285CNH2-F1
#
_entry.id   AF-A0A285CNH2-F1
#
_cell.length_a   1.000
_cell.length_b   1.000
_cell.length_c   1.000
_cell.angle_alpha   90.00
_cell.angle_beta   90.00
_cell.angle_gamma   90.00
#
_symmetry.space_group_name_H-M   'P 1'
#
loop_
_entity.id
_entity.type
_entity.pdbx_description
1 polymer ?
#
loop_
_entity_poly.entity_id
_entity_poly.type
_entity_poly.pdbx_seq_one_letter_code
_entity_poly.pdbx_strand_id
1 'polypeptide(L)'
;MTAHFPTLTAAHRIAEEAREGLRMVAEGEGRTMDGWLRYGAALLQGRKLFPKGADALFSQWIADCNLQFEVCANDRAAAVWAATDLERFSCVRVANPKVRTVRGLHAKWKEAQAEAAKPKPRVYETPTEKDIRKAKAMRARADHPTTPEGDRAACRAKLDAYEERFGPGIGTPSYAKPKAQSSGAAGGFTEPPTDKKELSRVVTKLALKRAAKDTKTFDMIEFAIRTTYGNLPGSLEKILRNLEAA
;
A
#
# COMPACT_ATOMS: atom_id res chain seq x y z
N MET A 1 34.25 52.76 1.72
CA MET A 1 32.97 52.16 2.15
C MET A 1 32.30 51.52 0.95
N THR A 2 32.71 50.29 0.61
CA THR A 2 32.09 49.50 -0.46
C THR A 2 30.93 48.73 0.14
N ALA A 3 29.71 49.09 -0.26
CA ALA A 3 28.51 48.35 0.09
C ALA A 3 28.64 46.91 -0.46
N HIS A 4 28.80 45.97 0.45
CA HIS A 4 28.79 44.55 0.14
C HIS A 4 27.33 44.16 -0.14
N PHE A 5 26.94 44.19 -1.42
CA PHE A 5 25.65 43.63 -1.82
C PHE A 5 25.64 42.15 -1.42
N PRO A 6 24.62 41.67 -0.70
CA PRO A 6 24.59 40.31 -0.22
C PRO A 6 24.47 39.37 -1.42
N THR A 7 25.55 38.63 -1.69
CA THR A 7 25.48 37.37 -2.42
C THR A 7 24.31 36.57 -1.85
N LEU A 8 23.27 36.32 -2.65
CA LEU A 8 22.26 35.31 -2.33
C LEU A 8 23.03 34.06 -1.89
N THR A 9 22.98 33.75 -0.59
CA THR A 9 23.68 32.61 -0.03
C THR A 9 23.19 31.36 -0.77
N ALA A 10 24.04 30.34 -0.94
CA ALA A 10 23.65 29.11 -1.64
C ALA A 10 22.31 28.53 -1.10
N ALA A 11 22.04 28.73 0.18
CA ALA A 11 20.78 28.42 0.85
C ALA A 11 19.56 29.15 0.26
N HIS A 12 19.66 30.46 -0.03
CA HIS A 12 18.57 31.20 -0.67
C HIS A 12 18.32 30.75 -2.10
N ARG A 13 19.37 30.49 -2.90
CA ARG A 13 19.21 29.98 -4.27
C ARG A 13 18.46 28.64 -4.28
N ILE A 14 18.85 27.73 -3.39
CA ILE A 14 18.18 26.44 -3.22
C ILE A 14 16.73 26.62 -2.76
N ALA A 15 16.47 27.59 -1.86
CA ALA A 15 15.11 27.90 -1.45
C ALA A 15 14.24 28.40 -2.60
N GLU A 16 14.77 29.24 -3.50
CA GLU A 16 14.05 29.65 -4.72
C GLU A 16 13.74 28.46 -5.64
N GLU A 17 14.69 27.54 -5.83
CA GLU A 17 14.45 26.31 -6.61
C GLU A 17 13.33 25.46 -6.00
N ALA A 18 13.29 25.35 -4.67
CA ALA A 18 12.23 24.66 -3.96
C ALA A 18 10.87 25.35 -4.19
N ARG A 19 10.80 26.68 -4.07
CA ARG A 19 9.56 27.44 -4.30
C ARG A 19 9.09 27.33 -5.74
N GLU A 20 10.00 27.33 -6.71
CA GLU A 20 9.65 27.13 -8.11
C GLU A 20 9.04 25.75 -8.34
N GLY A 21 9.57 24.70 -7.71
CA GLY A 21 8.94 23.38 -7.69
C GLY A 21 7.51 23.41 -7.11
N LEU A 22 7.29 24.16 -6.02
CA LEU A 22 5.96 24.33 -5.43
C LEU A 22 5.00 25.12 -6.32
N ARG A 23 5.49 26.14 -7.05
CA ARG A 23 4.68 26.85 -8.06
C ARG A 23 4.25 25.90 -9.17
N MET A 24 5.16 25.04 -9.66
CA MET A 24 4.82 24.01 -10.65
C MET A 24 3.76 23.03 -10.16
N VAL A 25 3.74 22.72 -8.86
CA VAL A 25 2.68 21.92 -8.23
C VAL A 25 1.35 22.67 -8.27
N ALA A 26 1.35 23.96 -7.90
CA ALA A 26 0.14 24.79 -7.88
C ALA A 26 -0.47 25.02 -9.29
N GLU A 27 0.35 24.97 -10.35
CA GLU A 27 -0.10 25.11 -11.74
C GLU A 27 -0.90 23.90 -12.28
N GLY A 28 -1.00 22.80 -11.51
CA GLY A 28 -1.94 21.70 -11.77
C GLY A 28 -1.35 20.43 -12.42
N GLU A 29 -2.24 19.50 -12.80
CA GLU A 29 -1.94 18.07 -13.03
C GLU A 29 -0.78 17.82 -14.02
N GLY A 30 -0.61 18.66 -15.04
CA GLY A 30 0.41 18.47 -16.08
C GLY A 30 1.85 18.67 -15.61
N ARG A 31 2.07 19.45 -14.53
CA ARG A 31 3.41 19.77 -14.00
C ARG A 31 3.60 19.35 -12.54
N THR A 32 2.55 18.81 -11.91
CA THR A 32 2.58 18.44 -10.49
C THR A 32 3.72 17.48 -10.15
N MET A 33 3.94 16.44 -10.95
CA MET A 33 4.99 15.45 -10.70
C MET A 33 6.39 16.06 -10.77
N ASP A 34 6.67 16.83 -11.83
CA ASP A 34 7.97 17.46 -12.02
C ASP A 34 8.22 18.54 -10.97
N GLY A 35 7.19 19.27 -10.57
CA GLY A 35 7.24 20.25 -9.48
C GLY A 35 7.63 19.60 -8.15
N TRP A 36 7.00 18.46 -7.80
CA TRP A 36 7.37 17.71 -6.60
C TRP A 36 8.79 17.15 -6.66
N LEU A 37 9.24 16.64 -7.81
CA LEU A 37 10.61 16.16 -7.99
C LEU A 37 11.63 17.29 -7.83
N ARG A 38 11.36 18.46 -8.42
CA ARG A 38 12.21 19.65 -8.29
C ARG A 38 12.27 20.14 -6.84
N TYR A 39 11.12 20.22 -6.17
CA TYR A 39 11.04 20.56 -4.75
C TYR A 39 11.83 19.57 -3.88
N GLY A 40 11.65 18.26 -4.07
CA GLY A 40 12.38 17.22 -3.35
C GLY A 40 13.90 17.29 -3.59
N ALA A 41 14.32 17.54 -4.83
CA ALA A 41 15.73 17.69 -5.19
C ALA A 41 16.36 18.92 -4.52
N ALA A 42 15.65 20.06 -4.51
CA ALA A 42 16.09 21.27 -3.82
C ALA A 42 16.22 21.03 -2.31
N LEU A 43 15.28 20.31 -1.68
CA LEU A 43 15.39 19.95 -0.27
C LEU A 43 16.60 19.03 0.02
N LEU A 44 16.89 18.07 -0.86
CA LEU A 44 18.09 17.23 -0.75
C LEU A 44 19.37 18.05 -0.88
N GLN A 45 19.41 19.05 -1.77
CA GLN A 45 20.54 19.98 -1.86
C GLN A 45 20.65 20.85 -0.61
N GLY A 46 19.54 21.42 -0.13
CA GLY A 46 19.49 22.22 1.09
C GLY A 46 19.99 21.43 2.29
N ARG A 47 19.62 20.14 2.39
CA ARG A 47 20.08 19.25 3.45
C ARG A 47 21.60 19.09 3.49
N LYS A 48 22.28 19.14 2.35
CA LYS A 48 23.76 19.05 2.27
C LYS A 48 24.47 20.27 2.87
N LEU A 49 23.78 21.40 3.05
CA LEU A 49 24.34 22.58 3.69
C LEU A 49 24.45 22.46 5.21
N PHE A 50 23.78 21.46 5.80
CA PHE A 50 23.75 21.26 7.25
C PHE A 50 24.54 19.99 7.64
N PRO A 51 25.30 20.02 8.74
CA PRO A 51 25.97 18.83 9.25
C PRO A 51 25.01 17.67 9.53
N LYS A 52 25.53 16.44 9.47
CA LYS A 52 24.78 15.26 9.92
C LYS A 52 24.41 15.42 11.40
N GLY A 53 23.15 15.17 11.75
CA GLY A 53 22.61 15.38 13.10
C GLY A 53 22.06 16.79 13.37
N ALA A 54 22.26 17.75 12.46
CA ALA A 54 21.69 19.09 12.57
C ALA A 54 20.26 19.20 11.98
N ASP A 55 19.37 18.27 12.32
CA ASP A 55 18.00 18.21 11.76
C ASP A 55 17.14 19.40 12.18
N ALA A 56 17.38 19.92 13.39
CA ALA A 56 16.71 21.12 13.89
C ALA A 56 17.05 22.35 13.04
N LEU A 57 18.32 22.55 12.68
CA LEU A 57 18.75 23.69 11.85
C LEU A 57 18.20 23.59 10.42
N PHE A 58 18.16 22.38 9.86
CA PHE A 58 17.54 22.15 8.56
C PHE A 58 16.03 22.42 8.58
N SER A 59 15.34 21.99 9.64
CA SER A 59 13.90 22.26 9.83
C SER A 59 13.64 23.75 10.01
N GLN A 60 14.49 24.45 10.74
CA GLN A 60 14.42 25.91 10.89
C GLN A 60 14.60 26.60 9.54
N TRP A 61 15.58 26.19 8.73
CA TRP A 61 15.76 26.75 7.38
C TRP A 61 14.54 26.56 6.47
N ILE A 62 13.89 25.39 6.52
CA ILE A 62 12.62 25.15 5.80
C ILE A 62 11.56 26.16 6.25
N ALA A 63 11.45 26.42 7.57
CA ALA A 63 10.50 27.36 8.14
C ALA A 63 10.82 28.81 7.73
N ASP A 64 12.08 29.24 7.90
CA ASP A 64 12.55 30.58 7.56
C ASP A 64 12.37 30.90 6.07
N CYS A 65 12.55 29.89 5.20
CA CYS A 65 12.36 30.04 3.76
C CYS A 65 10.90 29.86 3.30
N ASN A 66 9.98 29.60 4.23
CA ASN A 66 8.56 29.32 4.01
C ASN A 66 8.29 28.11 3.08
N LEU A 67 9.18 27.11 3.09
CA LEU A 67 9.09 25.92 2.22
C LEU A 67 8.11 24.85 2.74
N GLN A 68 7.46 25.12 3.87
CA GLN A 68 6.47 24.26 4.51
C GLN A 68 5.04 24.77 4.38
N PHE A 69 4.84 25.99 3.86
CA PHE A 69 3.51 26.57 3.69
C PHE A 69 2.74 25.75 2.67
N GLU A 70 1.53 25.32 3.03
CA GLU A 70 0.64 24.46 2.22
C GLU A 70 1.15 23.04 1.89
N VAL A 71 2.36 22.67 2.33
CA VAL A 71 2.95 21.34 2.10
C VAL A 71 2.94 20.55 3.40
N CYS A 72 2.13 19.49 3.46
CA CYS A 72 2.13 18.62 4.64
C CYS A 72 3.43 17.81 4.74
N ALA A 73 3.79 17.38 5.95
CA ALA A 73 5.01 16.63 6.19
C ALA A 73 5.13 15.35 5.34
N ASN A 74 3.99 14.69 5.04
CA ASN A 74 3.95 13.49 4.23
C ASN A 74 4.25 13.76 2.75
N ASP A 75 3.77 14.88 2.20
CA ASP A 75 4.06 15.26 0.81
C ASP A 75 5.53 15.62 0.66
N ARG A 76 6.08 16.36 1.63
CA ARG A 76 7.51 16.65 1.69
C ARG A 76 8.36 15.39 1.75
N ALA A 77 8.01 14.44 2.63
CA ALA A 77 8.72 13.17 2.73
C ALA A 77 8.64 12.36 1.42
N ALA A 78 7.47 12.35 0.77
CA ALA A 78 7.29 11.69 -0.52
C ALA A 78 8.11 12.35 -1.64
N ALA A 79 8.17 13.68 -1.68
CA ALA A 79 8.97 14.44 -2.66
C ALA A 79 10.48 14.15 -2.49
N VAL A 80 10.98 14.18 -1.25
CA VAL A 80 12.38 13.85 -0.94
C VAL A 80 12.68 12.39 -1.29
N TRP A 81 11.79 11.45 -0.96
CA TRP A 81 11.92 10.05 -1.36
C TRP A 81 12.03 9.90 -2.88
N ALA A 82 11.12 10.52 -3.64
CA ALA A 82 11.09 10.44 -5.09
C ALA A 82 12.35 11.02 -5.73
N ALA A 83 12.88 12.12 -5.18
CA ALA A 83 14.09 12.77 -5.67
C ALA A 83 15.39 12.05 -5.26
N THR A 84 15.34 11.19 -4.23
CA THR A 84 16.54 10.45 -3.75
C THR A 84 16.96 9.36 -4.74
N ASP A 85 15.99 8.69 -5.36
CA ASP A 85 16.21 7.56 -6.28
C ASP A 85 15.17 7.62 -7.41
N LEU A 86 15.53 8.34 -8.48
CA LEU A 86 14.65 8.57 -9.64
C LEU A 86 14.33 7.28 -10.40
N GLU A 87 15.25 6.31 -10.40
CA GLU A 87 15.05 5.02 -11.04
C GLU A 87 13.98 4.24 -10.29
N ARG A 88 14.11 4.11 -8.97
CA ARG A 88 13.10 3.46 -8.13
C ARG A 88 11.75 4.16 -8.19
N PHE A 89 11.74 5.50 -8.16
CA PHE A 89 10.52 6.27 -8.35
C PHE A 89 9.84 5.92 -9.68
N SER A 90 10.60 5.84 -10.77
CA SER A 90 10.11 5.46 -12.10
C SER A 90 9.56 4.04 -12.13
N CYS A 91 10.23 3.08 -11.50
CA CYS A 91 9.76 1.70 -11.37
C CYS A 91 8.41 1.63 -10.63
N VAL A 92 8.27 2.33 -9.51
CA VAL A 92 7.01 2.37 -8.75
C VAL A 92 5.90 3.04 -9.55
N ARG A 93 6.22 4.09 -10.33
CA ARG A 93 5.26 4.78 -11.22
C ARG A 93 4.77 3.86 -12.34
N VAL A 94 5.67 3.13 -13.00
CA VAL A 94 5.33 2.16 -14.05
C VAL A 94 4.48 1.02 -13.48
N ALA A 95 4.80 0.53 -12.28
CA ALA A 95 4.02 -0.51 -11.61
C ALA A 95 2.63 -0.04 -11.15
N ASN A 96 2.43 1.28 -10.94
CA ASN A 96 1.19 1.85 -10.41
C ASN A 96 0.63 2.98 -11.31
N PRO A 97 0.26 2.69 -12.58
CA PRO A 97 -0.09 3.73 -13.56
C PRO A 97 -1.36 4.52 -13.20
N LYS A 98 -2.20 4.00 -12.30
CA LYS A 98 -3.42 4.67 -11.83
C LYS A 98 -3.13 5.77 -10.79
N VAL A 99 -1.96 5.76 -10.16
CA VAL A 99 -1.62 6.67 -9.08
C VAL A 99 -0.99 7.94 -9.65
N ARG A 100 -1.70 9.07 -9.48
CA ARG A 100 -1.33 10.35 -10.10
C ARG A 100 -0.51 11.29 -9.20
N THR A 101 -0.21 10.90 -7.96
CA THR A 101 0.49 11.77 -7.01
C THR A 101 1.75 11.11 -6.46
N VAL A 102 2.79 11.91 -6.19
CA VAL A 102 4.04 11.43 -5.58
C VAL A 102 3.77 10.78 -4.22
N ARG A 103 2.87 11.37 -3.41
CA ARG A 103 2.43 10.80 -2.14
C ARG A 103 1.77 9.43 -2.30
N GLY A 104 0.89 9.26 -3.29
CA GLY A 104 0.26 7.97 -3.55
C GLY A 104 1.29 6.90 -3.96
N LEU A 105 2.27 7.26 -4.79
CA LEU A 105 3.35 6.35 -5.18
C LEU A 105 4.22 5.96 -3.99
N HIS A 106 4.55 6.92 -3.12
CA HIS A 106 5.28 6.67 -1.89
C HIS A 106 4.51 5.74 -0.94
N ALA A 107 3.19 5.89 -0.83
CA ALA A 107 2.35 4.97 -0.06
C ALA A 107 2.39 3.54 -0.63
N LYS A 108 2.29 3.38 -1.95
CA LYS A 108 2.42 2.05 -2.60
C LYS A 108 3.77 1.41 -2.39
N TRP A 109 4.84 2.20 -2.44
CA TRP A 109 6.17 1.71 -2.12
C TRP A 109 6.27 1.26 -0.65
N LYS A 110 5.69 2.01 0.30
CA LYS A 110 5.66 1.60 1.71
C LYS A 110 4.84 0.33 1.94
N GLU A 111 3.69 0.19 1.27
CA GLU A 111 2.87 -1.03 1.31
C GLU A 111 3.68 -2.24 0.82
N ALA A 112 4.39 -2.11 -0.31
CA ALA A 112 5.24 -3.17 -0.84
C ALA A 112 6.38 -3.55 0.11
N GLN A 113 7.01 -2.57 0.77
CA GLN A 113 8.01 -2.84 1.79
C GLN A 113 7.42 -3.52 3.03
N ALA A 114 6.24 -3.08 3.49
CA ALA A 114 5.55 -3.69 4.61
C ALA A 114 5.19 -5.15 4.30
N GLU A 115 4.75 -5.45 3.08
CA GLU A 115 4.48 -6.82 2.64
C GLU A 115 5.76 -7.67 2.59
N ALA A 116 6.85 -7.12 2.07
CA ALA A 116 8.14 -7.81 2.04
C ALA A 116 8.73 -8.06 3.44
N ALA A 117 8.44 -7.17 4.40
CA ALA A 117 8.87 -7.30 5.79
C ALA A 117 7.99 -8.25 6.61
N LYS A 118 6.80 -8.63 6.15
CA LYS A 118 6.00 -9.64 6.83
C LYS A 118 6.82 -10.94 6.87
N PRO A 119 7.01 -11.55 8.06
CA PRO A 119 7.70 -12.82 8.15
C PRO A 119 6.96 -13.81 7.26
N LYS A 120 7.68 -14.44 6.33
CA LYS A 120 7.13 -15.53 5.53
C LYS A 120 6.45 -16.49 6.52
N PRO A 121 5.16 -16.82 6.34
CA PRO A 121 4.48 -17.72 7.25
C PRO A 121 5.32 -18.98 7.39
N ARG A 122 5.67 -19.36 8.62
CA ARG A 122 6.41 -20.60 8.86
C ARG A 122 5.57 -21.73 8.27
N VAL A 123 6.10 -22.35 7.21
CA VAL A 123 5.46 -23.50 6.60
C VAL A 123 5.74 -24.67 7.52
N TYR A 124 4.78 -25.02 8.35
CA TYR A 124 4.87 -26.20 9.20
C TYR A 124 4.64 -27.45 8.36
N GLU A 125 5.42 -28.49 8.61
CA GLU A 125 5.10 -29.80 8.08
C GLU A 125 3.75 -30.25 8.63
N THR A 126 3.00 -31.03 7.85
CA THR A 126 1.77 -31.64 8.34
C THR A 126 2.16 -32.84 9.21
N PRO A 127 1.95 -32.82 10.54
CA PRO A 127 2.35 -33.94 11.37
C PRO A 127 1.54 -35.18 11.04
N THR A 128 2.21 -36.33 11.09
CA THR A 128 1.55 -37.62 10.97
C THR A 128 0.84 -37.96 12.29
N GLU A 129 -0.08 -38.92 12.26
CA GLU A 129 -0.75 -39.43 13.47
C GLU A 129 0.26 -39.96 14.51
N LYS A 130 1.39 -40.52 14.05
CA LYS A 130 2.47 -40.97 14.94
C LYS A 130 3.13 -39.79 15.66
N ASP A 131 3.34 -38.67 14.97
CA ASP A 131 3.95 -37.46 15.55
C ASP A 131 3.05 -36.83 16.60
N ILE A 132 1.73 -36.78 16.34
CA ILE A 132 0.72 -36.28 17.28
C ILE A 132 0.69 -37.14 18.54
N ARG A 133 0.68 -38.48 18.40
CA ARG A 133 0.71 -39.41 19.53
C ARG A 133 1.99 -39.28 20.35
N LYS A 134 3.13 -39.13 19.68
CA LYS A 134 4.42 -38.98 20.34
C LYS A 134 4.52 -37.64 21.08
N ALA A 135 4.03 -36.55 20.50
CA ALA A 135 3.93 -35.26 21.17
C ALA A 135 3.00 -35.34 22.40
N LYS A 136 1.83 -35.98 22.27
CA LYS A 136 0.91 -36.20 23.40
C LYS A 136 1.55 -36.99 24.55
N ALA A 137 2.29 -38.06 24.23
CA ALA A 137 3.00 -38.86 25.22
C ALA A 137 4.14 -38.08 25.91
N MET A 138 4.88 -37.25 25.16
CA MET A 138 5.93 -36.40 25.71
C MET A 138 5.36 -35.31 26.63
N ARG A 139 4.21 -34.71 26.28
CA ARG A 139 3.52 -33.74 27.15
C ARG A 139 3.02 -34.39 28.44
N ALA A 140 2.37 -35.56 28.34
CA ALA A 140 1.94 -36.30 29.52
C ALA A 140 3.11 -36.64 30.46
N ARG A 141 4.29 -37.00 29.94
CA ARG A 141 5.49 -37.24 30.76
C ARG A 141 6.08 -35.96 31.37
N ALA A 142 6.06 -34.86 30.64
CA ALA A 142 6.54 -33.56 31.11
C ALA A 142 5.68 -32.99 32.25
N ASP A 143 4.37 -33.26 32.24
CA ASP A 143 3.40 -32.75 33.21
C ASP A 143 3.17 -33.71 34.40
N HIS A 144 3.67 -34.96 34.33
CA HIS A 144 3.46 -35.95 35.38
C HIS A 144 4.28 -35.62 36.64
N PRO A 145 3.67 -35.57 37.84
CA PRO A 145 4.33 -35.10 39.07
C PRO A 145 5.44 -36.02 39.57
N THR A 146 5.44 -37.30 39.18
CA THR A 146 6.45 -38.28 39.60
C THR A 146 7.63 -38.42 38.61
N THR A 147 7.63 -37.69 37.50
CA THR A 147 8.73 -37.76 36.52
C THR A 147 9.95 -36.98 37.05
N PRO A 148 11.16 -37.56 37.01
CA PRO A 148 12.38 -36.85 37.38
C PRO A 148 12.51 -35.52 36.62
N GLU A 149 13.07 -34.50 37.27
CA GLU A 149 13.16 -33.16 36.69
C GLU A 149 13.98 -33.12 35.39
N GLY A 150 15.06 -33.89 35.32
CA GLY A 150 15.86 -34.05 34.09
C GLY A 150 15.06 -34.64 32.93
N ASP A 151 14.18 -35.60 33.21
CA ASP A 151 13.31 -36.22 32.19
C ASP A 151 12.18 -35.27 31.76
N ARG A 152 11.65 -34.46 32.68
CA ARG A 152 10.68 -33.40 32.36
C ARG A 152 11.30 -32.34 31.44
N ALA A 153 12.52 -31.90 31.75
CA ALA A 153 13.26 -30.95 30.92
C ALA A 153 13.55 -31.53 29.51
N ALA A 154 13.98 -32.79 29.43
CA ALA A 154 14.22 -33.46 28.16
C ALA A 154 12.95 -33.65 27.32
N CYS A 155 11.79 -33.90 27.94
CA CYS A 155 10.51 -33.98 27.25
C CYS A 155 10.03 -32.61 26.75
N ARG A 156 10.24 -31.54 27.54
CA ARG A 156 9.94 -30.15 27.12
C ARG A 156 10.78 -29.73 25.93
N ALA A 157 12.10 -29.95 25.97
CA ALA A 157 12.99 -29.65 24.84
C ALA A 157 12.59 -30.38 23.55
N LYS A 158 12.11 -31.62 23.65
CA LYS A 158 11.59 -32.38 22.50
C LYS A 158 10.23 -31.87 22.02
N LEU A 159 9.37 -31.38 22.91
CA LEU A 159 8.11 -30.74 22.52
C LEU A 159 8.37 -29.42 21.79
N ASP A 160 9.31 -28.61 22.27
CA ASP A 160 9.71 -27.36 21.62
C ASP A 160 10.20 -27.63 20.20
N ALA A 161 11.04 -28.66 20.00
CA ALA A 161 11.48 -29.09 18.68
C ALA A 161 10.33 -29.58 17.77
N TYR A 162 9.28 -30.17 18.34
CA TYR A 162 8.09 -30.58 17.59
C TYR A 162 7.20 -29.38 17.24
N GLU A 163 7.06 -28.40 18.14
CA GLU A 163 6.31 -27.16 17.89
C GLU A 163 7.01 -26.28 16.86
N GLU A 164 8.35 -26.25 16.83
CA GLU A 164 9.11 -25.58 15.79
C GLU A 164 8.87 -26.18 14.40
N ARG A 165 8.75 -27.51 14.30
CA ARG A 165 8.61 -28.24 13.04
C ARG A 165 7.16 -28.32 12.53
N PHE A 166 6.21 -28.56 13.41
CA PHE A 166 4.82 -28.89 13.07
C PHE A 166 3.79 -27.84 13.52
N GLY A 167 4.26 -26.78 14.18
CA GLY A 167 3.45 -25.67 14.63
C GLY A 167 3.07 -25.76 16.10
N PRO A 168 2.68 -24.61 16.68
CA PRO A 168 2.35 -24.52 18.09
C PRO A 168 1.18 -25.45 18.46
N GLY A 169 1.26 -26.04 19.65
CA GLY A 169 0.16 -26.82 20.22
C GLY A 169 0.03 -28.25 19.70
N ILE A 170 1.03 -28.79 18.99
CA ILE A 170 1.03 -30.21 18.58
C ILE A 170 0.85 -31.13 19.80
N GLY A 171 -0.05 -32.11 19.66
CA GLY A 171 -0.39 -33.05 20.74
C GLY A 171 -1.35 -32.51 21.81
N THR A 172 -1.87 -31.29 21.69
CA THR A 172 -3.00 -30.82 22.52
C THR A 172 -4.35 -31.36 22.00
N PRO A 173 -5.37 -31.49 22.87
CA PRO A 173 -6.74 -31.78 22.43
C PRO A 173 -7.31 -30.72 21.48
N SER A 174 -6.79 -29.49 21.57
CA SER A 174 -7.15 -28.34 20.73
C SER A 174 -6.29 -28.22 19.47
N TYR A 175 -5.44 -29.20 19.17
CA TYR A 175 -4.62 -29.18 17.96
C TYR A 175 -5.50 -29.38 16.73
N ALA A 176 -6.04 -28.27 16.22
CA ALA A 176 -6.56 -28.23 14.87
C ALA A 176 -5.36 -28.39 13.94
N LYS A 177 -5.30 -29.54 13.24
CA LYS A 177 -4.34 -29.77 12.16
C LYS A 177 -4.28 -28.48 11.33
N PRO A 178 -3.14 -27.77 11.28
CA PRO A 178 -3.06 -26.50 10.56
C PRO A 178 -3.58 -26.83 9.17
N LYS A 179 -4.69 -26.19 8.78
CA LYS A 179 -5.23 -26.36 7.44
C LYS A 179 -4.03 -26.12 6.54
N ALA A 180 -3.62 -27.16 5.80
CA ALA A 180 -2.65 -26.98 4.75
C ALA A 180 -3.10 -25.69 4.05
N GLN A 181 -2.20 -24.72 3.91
CA GLN A 181 -2.47 -23.61 3.02
C GLN A 181 -2.55 -24.22 1.61
N SER A 182 -3.66 -24.91 1.33
CA SER A 182 -4.12 -25.14 0.00
C SER A 182 -4.27 -23.74 -0.54
N SER A 183 -3.44 -23.43 -1.52
CA SER A 183 -3.61 -22.33 -2.46
C SER A 183 -4.98 -22.34 -3.19
N GLY A 184 -5.95 -23.15 -2.77
CA GLY A 184 -7.32 -23.18 -3.27
C GLY A 184 -8.26 -22.39 -2.38
N ALA A 185 -8.45 -21.12 -2.71
CA ALA A 185 -9.65 -20.39 -2.31
C ALA A 185 -10.85 -21.02 -3.03
N ALA A 186 -11.54 -21.95 -2.36
CA ALA A 186 -12.89 -22.36 -2.70
C ALA A 186 -13.86 -21.76 -1.67
N GLY A 187 -13.96 -20.44 -1.68
CA GLY A 187 -15.06 -19.70 -1.07
C GLY A 187 -15.80 -19.02 -2.21
N GLY A 188 -17.05 -19.42 -2.44
CA GLY A 188 -17.89 -18.99 -3.56
C GLY A 188 -17.87 -17.50 -3.81
N PHE A 189 -16.98 -17.09 -4.71
CA PHE A 189 -17.02 -15.83 -5.40
C PHE A 189 -17.22 -16.24 -6.85
N THR A 190 -18.43 -16.02 -7.37
CA THR A 190 -18.69 -16.13 -8.81
C THR A 190 -17.58 -15.37 -9.53
N GLU A 191 -16.91 -16.05 -10.46
CA GLU A 191 -15.79 -15.51 -11.21
C GLU A 191 -16.09 -14.08 -11.67
N PRO A 192 -15.20 -13.10 -11.42
CA PRO A 192 -15.40 -11.77 -11.93
C PRO A 192 -15.45 -11.86 -13.46
N PRO A 193 -16.46 -11.26 -14.11
CA PRO A 193 -16.59 -11.36 -15.56
C PRO A 193 -15.31 -10.85 -16.22
N THR A 194 -14.62 -11.76 -16.92
CA THR A 194 -13.34 -11.48 -17.60
C THR A 194 -13.54 -10.62 -18.85
N ASP A 195 -14.78 -10.48 -19.32
CA ASP A 195 -15.13 -9.62 -20.43
C ASP A 195 -15.56 -8.22 -19.94
N LYS A 196 -14.90 -7.18 -20.46
CA LYS A 196 -15.22 -5.77 -20.21
C LYS A 196 -16.70 -5.45 -20.51
N LYS A 197 -17.33 -6.16 -21.46
CA LYS A 197 -18.76 -5.99 -21.78
C LYS A 197 -19.68 -6.50 -20.68
N GLU A 198 -19.35 -7.64 -20.08
CA GLU A 198 -20.09 -8.21 -18.95
C GLU A 198 -19.96 -7.32 -17.71
N LEU A 199 -18.75 -6.85 -17.42
CA LEU A 199 -18.49 -5.98 -16.27
C LEU A 199 -19.21 -4.63 -16.41
N SER A 200 -19.26 -4.07 -17.63
CA SER A 200 -20.08 -2.90 -17.94
C SER A 200 -21.57 -3.17 -17.73
N ARG A 201 -22.09 -4.33 -18.17
CA ARG A 201 -23.50 -4.72 -17.98
C ARG A 201 -23.88 -4.82 -16.51
N VAL A 202 -23.06 -5.51 -15.71
CA VAL A 202 -23.33 -5.71 -14.27
C VAL A 202 -23.35 -4.37 -13.52
N VAL A 203 -22.37 -3.49 -13.80
CA VAL A 203 -22.29 -2.16 -13.17
C VAL A 203 -23.47 -1.28 -13.58
N THR A 204 -23.86 -1.27 -14.86
CA THR A 204 -25.02 -0.49 -15.32
C THR A 204 -26.33 -1.01 -14.74
N LYS A 205 -26.52 -2.33 -14.63
CA LYS A 205 -27.70 -2.94 -14.00
C LYS A 205 -27.82 -2.57 -12.52
N LEU A 206 -26.72 -2.60 -11.79
CA LEU A 206 -26.68 -2.21 -10.38
C LEU A 206 -26.96 -0.72 -10.18
N ALA A 207 -26.45 0.12 -11.09
CA ALA A 207 -26.65 1.56 -11.07
C ALA A 207 -28.11 1.92 -11.38
N LEU A 208 -28.74 1.31 -12.39
CA LEU A 208 -30.15 1.54 -12.76
C LEU A 208 -31.12 1.08 -11.66
N LYS A 209 -30.85 -0.07 -11.03
CA LYS A 209 -31.65 -0.57 -9.89
C LYS A 209 -31.63 0.39 -8.69
N ARG A 210 -30.56 1.19 -8.56
CA ARG A 210 -30.39 2.20 -7.51
C ARG A 210 -30.92 3.58 -7.92
N ALA A 211 -30.84 3.91 -9.22
CA ALA A 211 -31.33 5.16 -9.81
C ALA A 211 -32.86 5.27 -9.83
N ALA A 212 -33.60 4.16 -9.78
CA ALA A 212 -35.06 4.17 -9.63
C ALA A 212 -35.57 4.91 -8.36
N LYS A 213 -34.67 5.28 -7.45
CA LYS A 213 -34.96 6.05 -6.22
C LYS A 213 -34.43 7.49 -6.25
N ASP A 214 -33.64 7.87 -7.24
CA ASP A 214 -32.97 9.18 -7.31
C ASP A 214 -32.70 9.60 -8.76
N THR A 215 -33.45 10.62 -9.20
CA THR A 215 -33.38 11.21 -10.55
C THR A 215 -31.97 11.70 -10.89
N LYS A 216 -31.21 12.21 -9.92
CA LYS A 216 -29.85 12.72 -10.16
C LYS A 216 -28.86 11.61 -10.50
N THR A 217 -29.06 10.44 -9.90
CA THR A 217 -28.25 9.25 -10.20
C THR A 217 -28.59 8.71 -11.59
N PHE A 218 -29.84 8.82 -12.03
CA PHE A 218 -30.25 8.45 -13.40
C PHE A 218 -29.56 9.33 -14.45
N ASP A 219 -29.57 10.64 -14.28
CA ASP A 219 -28.94 11.59 -15.21
C ASP A 219 -27.43 11.33 -15.37
N MET A 220 -26.74 10.99 -14.28
CA MET A 220 -25.31 10.64 -14.32
C MET A 220 -25.04 9.35 -15.10
N ILE A 221 -25.90 8.33 -14.96
CA ILE A 221 -25.78 7.07 -15.68
C ILE A 221 -26.06 7.30 -17.17
N GLU A 222 -27.09 8.06 -17.49
CA GLU A 222 -27.43 8.42 -18.86
C GLU A 222 -26.28 9.16 -19.54
N PHE A 223 -25.69 10.15 -18.85
CA PHE A 223 -24.53 10.89 -19.34
C PHE A 223 -23.33 9.97 -19.62
N ALA A 224 -23.04 9.04 -18.71
CA ALA A 224 -21.95 8.08 -18.87
C ALA A 224 -22.19 7.14 -20.07
N ILE A 225 -23.42 6.68 -20.27
CA ILE A 225 -23.78 5.82 -21.43
C ILE A 225 -23.64 6.61 -22.73
N ARG A 226 -24.16 7.84 -22.80
CA ARG A 226 -24.05 8.72 -23.98
C ARG A 226 -22.58 9.02 -24.33
N THR A 227 -21.75 9.25 -23.32
CA THR A 227 -20.31 9.49 -23.50
C THR A 227 -19.58 8.25 -24.02
N THR A 228 -19.97 7.06 -23.57
CA THR A 228 -19.28 5.81 -23.92
C THR A 228 -19.72 5.24 -25.27
N TYR A 229 -21.01 5.34 -25.59
CA TYR A 229 -21.62 4.68 -26.76
C TYR A 229 -22.06 5.64 -27.86
N GLY A 230 -21.88 6.95 -27.67
CA GLY A 230 -22.24 7.99 -28.62
C GLY A 230 -23.72 8.37 -28.60
N ASN A 231 -24.03 9.54 -29.14
CA ASN A 231 -25.35 10.16 -29.14
C ASN A 231 -26.22 9.66 -30.31
N LEU A 232 -26.41 8.34 -30.42
CA LEU A 232 -27.27 7.77 -31.46
C LEU A 232 -28.73 7.69 -30.96
N PRO A 233 -29.66 8.51 -31.50
CA PRO A 233 -31.07 8.46 -31.13
C PRO A 233 -31.64 7.10 -31.54
N GLY A 234 -31.97 6.27 -30.55
CA GLY A 234 -32.45 4.89 -30.72
C GLY A 234 -31.55 3.81 -30.10
N SER A 235 -30.27 4.09 -29.86
CA SER A 235 -29.39 3.13 -29.17
C SER A 235 -29.61 3.15 -27.66
N LEU A 236 -29.85 4.32 -27.07
CA LEU A 236 -30.08 4.46 -25.63
C LEU A 236 -31.36 3.75 -25.18
N GLU A 237 -32.49 3.98 -25.85
CA GLU A 237 -33.75 3.29 -25.52
C GLU A 237 -33.65 1.77 -25.69
N LYS A 238 -32.94 1.31 -26.72
CA LYS A 238 -32.73 -0.13 -26.96
C LYS A 238 -31.84 -0.74 -25.88
N ILE A 239 -30.82 -0.01 -25.41
CA ILE A 239 -29.96 -0.42 -24.29
C ILE A 239 -30.77 -0.45 -22.99
N LEU A 240 -31.57 0.57 -22.71
CA LEU A 240 -32.40 0.64 -21.50
C LEU A 240 -33.47 -0.47 -21.48
N ARG A 241 -34.19 -0.71 -22.59
CA ARG A 241 -35.16 -1.82 -22.70
C ARG A 241 -34.52 -3.19 -22.51
N ASN A 242 -33.32 -3.41 -23.09
CA ASN A 242 -32.59 -4.67 -22.91
C ASN A 242 -32.07 -4.87 -21.47
N LEU A 243 -31.86 -3.78 -20.72
CA LEU A 243 -31.44 -3.82 -19.32
C LEU A 243 -32.61 -4.01 -18.35
N GLU A 244 -33.83 -3.62 -18.74
CA GLU A 244 -35.06 -3.87 -17.99
C GLU A 244 -35.62 -5.30 -18.18
N ALA A 245 -35.42 -5.89 -19.35
CA ALA A 245 -35.95 -7.23 -19.69
C ALA A 245 -35.10 -8.42 -19.19
N ALA A 246 -33.94 -8.19 -18.58
CA ALA A 246 -32.98 -9.20 -18.12
C ALA A 246 -32.73 -9.12 -16.62
#